data_AF-A0A452Z934-F1
#
_entry.id   AF-A0A452Z934-F1
#
_cell.length_a   1.000
_cell.length_b   1.000
_cell.length_c   1.000
_cell.angle_alpha   90.00
_cell.angle_beta   90.00
_cell.angle_gamma   90.00
#
_symmetry.space_group_name_H-M   'P 1'
#
loop_
_entity.id
_entity.type
_entity.pdbx_description
1 polymer ?
#
loop_
_entity_poly.entity_id
_entity_poly.type
_entity_poly.pdbx_seq_one_letter_code
_entity_poly.pdbx_strand_id
1 'polypeptide(L)'
;GVHLSAYSPLGKHGSPGSTGPSFLSNPIVISVAEKLNKTPAQVALRWGLQMGQSVLPKSTNETRIKENLSIFDWSIPENLMANFSEIQQVKVLRAEFVVHPQGIFKTVEDFWDGEI
;
A
#
# COMPACT_ATOMS: atom_id res chain seq x y z
N GLY A 1 -14.80 -0.99 -17.82
CA GLY A 1 -14.78 -1.06 -16.34
C GLY A 1 -13.88 -2.18 -15.90
N VAL A 2 -12.56 -2.02 -16.05
CA VAL A 2 -11.57 -2.94 -15.48
C VAL A 2 -11.43 -2.61 -13.99
N HIS A 3 -11.51 -3.62 -13.13
CA HIS A 3 -11.38 -3.44 -11.68
C HIS A 3 -9.91 -3.46 -11.27
N LEU A 4 -9.50 -2.53 -10.40
CA LEU A 4 -8.13 -2.45 -9.89
C LEU A 4 -8.03 -3.13 -8.51
N SER A 5 -7.09 -4.06 -8.37
CA SER A 5 -6.82 -4.78 -7.13
C SER A 5 -5.42 -4.50 -6.61
N ALA A 6 -5.32 -4.00 -5.39
CA ALA A 6 -4.08 -3.61 -4.74
C ALA A 6 -3.32 -4.81 -4.17
N TYR A 7 -2.25 -5.21 -4.88
CA TYR A 7 -1.18 -6.05 -4.33
C TYR A 7 -0.28 -5.22 -3.40
N SER A 8 0.35 -5.90 -2.42
CA SER A 8 1.19 -5.28 -1.39
C SER A 8 0.56 -4.04 -0.74
N PRO A 9 -0.71 -4.10 -0.29
CA PRO A 9 -1.40 -2.92 0.26
C PRO A 9 -0.77 -2.41 1.57
N LEU A 10 0.17 -3.15 2.15
CA LEU A 10 0.94 -2.80 3.35
C LEU A 10 2.42 -2.48 3.04
N GLY A 11 2.77 -2.19 1.78
CA GLY A 11 4.11 -1.71 1.39
C GLY A 11 5.25 -2.73 1.54
N LYS A 12 4.99 -4.02 1.28
CA LYS A 12 5.96 -5.14 1.44
C LYS A 12 6.52 -5.30 2.87
N HIS A 13 5.83 -4.78 3.89
CA HIS A 13 6.21 -4.94 5.29
C HIS A 13 6.51 -6.41 5.65
N GLY A 14 7.71 -6.68 6.16
CA GLY A 14 8.14 -8.04 6.56
C GLY A 14 8.54 -8.97 5.41
N SER A 15 8.69 -8.47 4.17
CA SER A 15 9.19 -9.25 3.04
C SER A 15 10.73 -9.16 2.93
N PRO A 16 11.44 -10.24 2.54
CA PRO A 16 12.87 -10.19 2.22
C PRO A 16 13.15 -9.12 1.16
N GLY A 17 14.17 -8.27 1.38
CA GLY A 17 14.50 -7.17 0.47
C GLY A 17 13.59 -5.94 0.57
N SER A 18 12.74 -5.82 1.60
CA SER A 18 12.06 -4.56 1.90
C SER A 18 13.09 -3.52 2.34
N THR A 19 13.43 -2.59 1.46
CA THR A 19 14.32 -1.45 1.73
C THR A 19 13.48 -0.18 1.84
N GLY A 20 13.85 0.70 2.78
CA GLY A 20 13.15 1.97 3.03
C GLY A 20 12.15 1.94 4.20
N PRO A 21 11.65 3.12 4.60
CA PRO A 21 10.70 3.25 5.71
C PRO A 21 9.37 2.58 5.35
N SER A 22 8.84 1.80 6.30
CA SER A 22 7.53 1.16 6.18
C SER A 22 6.45 2.23 5.97
N PHE A 23 5.58 2.06 4.97
CA PHE A 23 4.39 2.89 4.79
C PHE A 23 3.54 2.98 6.08
N LEU A 24 3.49 1.88 6.84
CA LEU A 24 2.77 1.80 8.12
C LEU A 24 3.39 2.69 9.21
N SER A 25 4.61 3.17 9.01
CA SER A 25 5.31 4.09 9.91
C SER A 25 5.22 5.55 9.44
N ASN A 26 4.47 5.83 8.36
CA ASN A 26 4.26 7.20 7.91
C ASN A 26 3.46 8.00 8.97
N PRO A 27 3.87 9.23 9.33
CA PRO A 27 3.21 10.02 10.37
C PRO A 27 1.71 10.26 10.13
N ILE A 28 1.29 10.39 8.87
CA ILE A 28 -0.12 10.58 8.51
C ILE A 28 -0.91 9.30 8.81
N VAL A 29 -0.38 8.14 8.42
CA VAL A 29 -1.01 6.84 8.68
C VAL A 29 -1.12 6.59 10.18
N ILE A 30 -0.06 6.87 10.95
CA ILE A 30 -0.06 6.75 12.41
C ILE A 30 -1.09 7.70 13.04
N SER A 31 -1.09 8.98 12.66
CA SER A 31 -2.02 9.96 13.22
C SER A 31 -3.48 9.62 12.94
N VAL A 32 -3.79 9.11 11.75
CA VAL A 32 -5.15 8.65 11.41
C VAL A 32 -5.52 7.39 12.21
N ALA A 33 -4.58 6.46 12.35
CA ALA A 33 -4.77 5.24 13.15
C ALA A 33 -5.08 5.56 14.62
N GLU A 34 -4.32 6.48 15.22
CA GLU A 34 -4.54 6.96 16.60
C GLU A 34 -5.92 7.63 16.75
N LYS A 35 -6.27 8.57 15.86
CA LYS A 35 -7.56 9.28 15.90
C LYS A 35 -8.77 8.35 15.78
N LEU A 36 -8.63 7.26 15.03
CA LEU A 36 -9.71 6.30 14.80
C LEU A 36 -9.65 5.08 15.73
N ASN A 37 -8.66 5.00 16.62
CA ASN A 37 -8.38 3.85 17.47
C ASN A 37 -8.31 2.54 16.66
N LYS A 38 -7.52 2.55 15.57
CA LYS A 38 -7.26 1.42 14.67
C LYS A 38 -5.78 1.18 14.53
N THR A 39 -5.38 0.05 13.95
CA THR A 39 -3.97 -0.18 13.61
C THR A 39 -3.59 0.54 12.30
N PRO A 40 -2.32 0.92 12.11
CA PRO A 40 -1.85 1.46 10.83
C PRO A 40 -2.17 0.56 9.62
N ALA A 41 -2.13 -0.77 9.80
CA ALA A 41 -2.48 -1.72 8.76
C ALA A 41 -3.97 -1.66 8.41
N GLN A 42 -4.86 -1.57 9.40
CA GLN A 42 -6.29 -1.41 9.18
C GLN A 42 -6.61 -0.11 8.42
N VAL A 43 -5.92 0.99 8.77
CA VAL A 43 -6.05 2.27 8.06
C VAL A 43 -5.60 2.16 6.61
N ALA A 44 -4.44 1.55 6.35
CA ALA A 44 -3.95 1.32 4.99
C ALA A 44 -4.95 0.54 4.11
N LEU A 45 -5.52 -0.53 4.68
CA LEU A 45 -6.48 -1.37 3.96
C LEU A 45 -7.81 -0.65 3.75
N ARG A 46 -8.30 0.07 4.76
CA ARG A 46 -9.54 0.84 4.65
C ARG A 46 -9.42 1.97 3.64
N TRP A 47 -8.25 2.62 3.57
CA TRP A 47 -7.93 3.62 2.56
C TRP A 47 -8.06 3.03 1.14
N GLY A 48 -7.46 1.86 0.88
CA GLY A 48 -7.56 1.18 -0.42
C GLY A 48 -9.00 0.84 -0.81
N LEU A 49 -9.81 0.36 0.14
CA LEU A 49 -11.24 0.10 -0.08
C LEU A 49 -12.01 1.38 -0.42
N GLN A 50 -11.75 2.49 0.28
CA GLN A 50 -12.41 3.78 0.02
C GLN A 50 -11.97 4.43 -1.30
N MET A 51 -10.80 4.07 -1.82
CA MET A 51 -10.36 4.42 -3.19
C MET A 51 -11.03 3.56 -4.27
N GLY A 52 -11.93 2.64 -3.90
CA GLY A 52 -12.67 1.79 -4.83
C GLY A 52 -11.93 0.53 -5.27
N GLN A 53 -10.86 0.14 -4.58
CA GLN A 53 -10.00 -0.98 -4.94
C GLN A 53 -10.27 -2.19 -4.02
N SER A 54 -10.07 -3.41 -4.52
CA SER A 54 -9.90 -4.57 -3.62
C SER A 54 -8.48 -4.60 -3.06
N VAL A 55 -8.29 -5.12 -1.84
CA VAL A 55 -6.98 -5.19 -1.18
C VAL A 55 -6.58 -6.63 -0.88
N LEU A 56 -5.30 -6.97 -1.06
CA LEU A 56 -4.77 -8.34 -0.90
C LEU A 56 -3.69 -8.42 0.21
N PRO A 57 -4.04 -8.22 1.50
CA PRO A 57 -3.08 -8.29 2.58
C PRO A 57 -2.63 -9.73 2.86
N LYS A 58 -1.31 -9.97 2.82
CA LYS A 58 -0.72 -11.25 3.21
C LYS A 58 -0.36 -11.25 4.69
N SER A 59 -0.73 -12.32 5.41
CA SER A 59 -0.21 -12.61 6.75
C SER A 59 -0.16 -14.12 6.97
N THR A 60 0.78 -14.58 7.79
CA THR A 60 0.84 -15.94 8.34
C THR A 60 0.56 -15.97 9.84
N ASN A 61 0.27 -14.81 10.44
CA ASN A 61 -0.11 -14.65 11.84
C ASN A 61 -1.62 -14.49 11.93
N GLU A 62 -2.27 -15.35 12.71
CA GLU A 62 -3.73 -15.42 12.84
C GLU A 62 -4.35 -14.11 13.35
N THR A 63 -3.75 -13.49 14.36
CA THR A 63 -4.22 -12.20 14.91
C THR A 63 -4.25 -11.14 13.82
N ARG A 64 -3.17 -10.99 13.05
CA ARG A 64 -3.12 -10.04 11.93
C ARG A 64 -4.10 -10.38 10.80
N ILE A 65 -4.37 -11.67 10.55
CA ILE A 65 -5.39 -12.08 9.55
C ILE A 65 -6.76 -11.58 10.00
N LYS A 66 -7.11 -11.78 11.27
CA LYS A 66 -8.37 -11.27 11.85
C LYS A 66 -8.43 -9.75 11.80
N GLU A 67 -7.37 -9.05 12.23
CA GLU A 67 -7.29 -7.58 12.20
C GLU A 67 -7.44 -7.00 10.79
N ASN A 68 -6.79 -7.62 9.79
CA ASN A 68 -6.88 -7.19 8.39
C ASN A 68 -8.29 -7.33 7.80
N LEU A 69 -9.14 -8.19 8.38
CA LEU A 69 -10.53 -8.35 7.97
C LEU A 69 -11.47 -7.39 8.71
N SER A 70 -11.08 -6.87 9.88
CA SER A 70 -11.86 -5.92 10.70
C SER A 70 -11.79 -4.48 10.17
N ILE A 71 -12.17 -4.29 8.90
CA ILE A 71 -12.06 -3.01 8.16
C ILE A 71 -13.39 -2.57 7.50
N PHE A 72 -14.50 -3.23 7.80
CA PHE A 72 -15.79 -2.99 7.13
C PHE A 72 -16.79 -2.19 7.97
N ASP A 73 -16.70 -2.27 9.29
CA ASP A 73 -17.61 -1.69 10.28
C ASP A 73 -17.31 -0.22 10.63
N TRP A 74 -16.34 0.40 9.96
CA TRP A 74 -15.94 1.78 10.14
C TRP A 74 -15.37 2.37 8.85
N SER A 75 -15.18 3.69 8.80
CA SER A 75 -14.59 4.41 7.67
C SER A 75 -13.64 5.50 8.10
N ILE A 76 -12.69 5.84 7.22
CA ILE A 76 -11.86 7.04 7.35
C ILE A 76 -12.72 8.25 6.93
N PRO A 77 -12.94 9.23 7.82
CA PRO A 77 -13.64 10.48 7.48
C PRO A 77 -12.91 11.26 6.37
N GLU A 78 -13.66 11.99 5.55
CA GLU A 78 -13.14 12.72 4.39
C GLU A 78 -12.00 13.69 4.75
N ASN A 79 -12.12 14.40 5.89
CA ASN A 79 -11.09 15.33 6.35
C ASN A 79 -9.77 14.64 6.74
N LEU A 80 -9.81 13.38 7.18
CA LEU A 80 -8.59 12.58 7.43
C LEU A 80 -8.08 11.92 6.16
N MET A 81 -8.99 11.57 5.25
CA MET A 81 -8.68 10.97 3.96
C MET A 81 -7.89 11.94 3.06
N ALA A 82 -8.20 13.24 3.10
CA ALA A 82 -7.50 14.27 2.35
C ALA A 82 -5.99 14.31 2.63
N ASN A 83 -5.58 14.03 3.88
CA ASN A 83 -4.17 14.06 4.30
C ASN A 83 -3.31 13.02 3.55
N PHE A 84 -3.89 11.93 3.05
CA PHE A 84 -3.12 10.91 2.33
C PHE A 84 -2.51 11.42 1.01
N SER A 85 -3.03 12.53 0.46
CA SER A 85 -2.47 13.18 -0.72
C SER A 85 -1.08 13.80 -0.48
N GLU A 86 -0.70 14.03 0.79
CA GLU A 86 0.60 14.58 1.17
C GLU A 86 1.68 13.51 1.29
N ILE A 87 1.32 12.22 1.19
CA ILE A 87 2.27 11.13 1.27
C ILE A 87 3.13 11.12 0.01
N GLN A 88 4.45 11.16 0.18
CA GLN A 88 5.40 11.01 -0.92
C GLN A 88 5.16 9.68 -1.65
N GLN A 89 4.98 9.75 -2.97
CA GLN A 89 4.73 8.59 -3.81
C GLN A 89 6.06 7.95 -4.26
N VAL A 90 6.18 6.64 -4.06
CA VAL A 90 7.35 5.84 -4.48
C VAL A 90 6.87 4.44 -4.86
N LYS A 91 7.22 3.95 -6.05
CA LYS A 91 6.93 2.56 -6.43
C LYS A 91 7.92 1.60 -5.76
N VAL A 92 7.44 0.79 -4.82
CA VAL A 92 8.29 -0.14 -4.05
C VAL A 92 8.70 -1.38 -4.87
N LEU A 93 7.84 -1.89 -5.76
CA LEU A 93 8.19 -2.96 -6.69
C LEU A 93 8.48 -2.36 -8.08
N ARG A 94 9.75 -2.06 -8.34
CA ARG A 94 10.21 -1.45 -9.60
C ARG A 94 10.40 -2.45 -10.74
N ALA A 95 10.38 -3.75 -10.45
CA ALA A 95 10.58 -4.84 -11.41
C ALA A 95 11.93 -4.79 -12.17
N GLU A 96 13.01 -4.39 -11.51
CA GLU A 96 14.35 -4.32 -12.10
C GLU A 96 14.83 -5.66 -12.69
N PHE A 97 14.30 -6.79 -12.20
CA PHE A 97 14.62 -8.13 -12.69
C PHE A 97 14.16 -8.42 -14.13
N VAL A 98 13.28 -7.60 -14.72
CA VAL A 98 12.88 -7.73 -16.13
C VAL A 98 13.62 -6.75 -17.06
N VAL A 99 14.46 -5.88 -16.49
CA VAL A 99 15.16 -4.82 -17.22
C VAL A 99 16.56 -5.29 -17.60
N HIS A 100 16.93 -5.14 -18.87
CA HIS A 100 18.25 -5.52 -19.37
C HIS A 100 18.65 -4.68 -20.60
N PRO A 101 19.92 -4.23 -20.74
CA PRO A 101 20.32 -3.37 -21.86
C PRO A 101 20.12 -4.00 -23.25
N GLN A 102 20.18 -5.33 -23.34
CA GLN A 102 19.90 -6.11 -24.55
C GLN A 102 18.48 -6.73 -24.57
N GLY A 103 17.66 -6.43 -23.56
CA GLY A 103 16.28 -6.91 -23.45
C GLY A 103 15.27 -6.00 -24.16
N ILE A 104 13.99 -6.40 -24.07
CA ILE A 104 12.86 -5.58 -24.56
C ILE A 104 12.75 -4.29 -23.75
N PHE A 105 12.84 -4.40 -22.42
CA PHE A 105 12.84 -3.27 -21.51
C PHE A 105 14.29 -2.92 -21.13
N LYS A 106 14.74 -1.74 -21.55
CA LYS A 106 16.14 -1.30 -21.35
C LYS A 106 16.32 -0.53 -20.06
N THR A 107 15.28 0.15 -19.61
CA THR A 107 15.23 0.88 -18.34
C THR A 107 13.97 0.50 -17.55
N VAL A 108 13.92 0.90 -16.27
CA VAL A 108 12.72 0.72 -15.44
C VAL A 108 11.61 1.63 -15.94
N GLU A 109 11.96 2.84 -16.37
CA GLU A 109 11.08 3.82 -16.97
C GLU A 109 10.38 3.23 -18.20
N ASP A 110 11.12 2.52 -19.07
CA ASP A 110 10.55 1.84 -20.26
C ASP A 110 9.57 0.73 -19.87
N PHE A 111 9.84 -0.01 -18.79
CA PHE A 111 8.94 -1.10 -18.35
C PHE A 111 7.61 -0.57 -17.81
N TRP A 112 7.61 0.61 -17.20
CA TRP A 112 6.43 1.23 -16.61
C TRP A 112 5.80 2.32 -17.46
N ASP A 113 6.27 2.52 -18.71
CA ASP A 113 5.83 3.61 -19.58
C ASP A 113 5.86 5.00 -18.89
N GLY A 114 6.86 5.21 -18.03
CA GLY A 114 7.04 6.43 -17.23
C GLY A 114 6.29 6.49 -15.89
N GLU A 115 5.45 5.52 -15.54
CA GLU A 115 4.73 5.47 -14.27
C GLU A 115 5.60 4.96 -13.10
N ILE A 116 6.71 5.62 -12.77
CA ILE A 116 7.73 5.12 -11.84
C ILE A 116 8.10 6.06 -10.67
#